data_AF-A0A6J1AWC0-F1
#
_entry.id   AF-A0A6J1AWC0-F1
#
_cell.length_a   1.000
_cell.length_b   1.000
_cell.length_c   1.000
_cell.angle_alpha   90.00
_cell.angle_beta   90.00
_cell.angle_gamma   90.00
#
_symmetry.space_group_name_H-M   'P 1'
#
loop_
_entity.id
_entity.type
_entity.pdbx_description
1 polymer ?
#
loop_
_entity_poly.entity_id
_entity_poly.type
_entity_poly.pdbx_seq_one_letter_code
_entity_poly.pdbx_strand_id
1 'polypeptide(L)'
;MGQQSLIYSFVARGTVILAEYTEFTGNFTSIAAQCLQKLPASNNKFTYNCDGHTFNYLVENGFTYCVVAVESAGRQVPIAFLERVKEDFNKRYGGGKAATATANSLNREFGSKLKEHMQYCVDHPEEISKLAKVKAQVSEVKGVMMENIEKVLDRGEKIELLVDKTENLRSQAQDFRQQGTKMRRKM
;
A
#
# COMPACT_ATOMS: atom_id res chain seq x y z
N MET A 1 -0.28 8.38 -19.49
CA MET A 1 -0.14 7.25 -18.53
C MET A 1 -0.12 7.87 -17.15
N GLY A 2 -1.18 7.68 -16.35
CA GLY A 2 -1.21 8.20 -14.98
C GLY A 2 -0.08 7.56 -14.18
N GLN A 3 0.76 8.38 -13.54
CA GLN A 3 1.79 7.87 -12.64
C GLN A 3 1.08 7.18 -11.48
N GLN A 4 1.31 5.87 -11.32
CA GLN A 4 0.71 5.10 -10.22
C GLN A 4 1.21 5.68 -8.90
N SER A 5 0.28 6.23 -8.12
CA SER A 5 0.57 6.96 -6.89
C SER A 5 0.81 6.05 -5.69
N LEU A 6 0.34 4.80 -5.75
CA LEU A 6 0.50 3.77 -4.74
C LEU A 6 1.45 2.69 -5.28
N ILE A 7 2.47 2.33 -4.49
CA ILE A 7 3.61 1.52 -4.93
C ILE A 7 3.57 0.12 -4.32
N TYR A 8 3.26 0.04 -3.03
CA TYR A 8 3.26 -1.21 -2.28
C TYR A 8 2.20 -1.16 -1.20
N SER A 9 1.61 -2.31 -0.88
CA SER A 9 0.69 -2.42 0.23
C SER A 9 0.76 -3.81 0.86
N PHE A 10 0.47 -3.90 2.15
CA PHE A 10 0.30 -5.17 2.84
C PHE A 10 -0.76 -5.10 3.95
N VAL A 11 -1.19 -6.27 4.40
CA VAL A 11 -1.91 -6.49 5.66
C VAL A 11 -1.12 -7.45 6.54
N ALA A 12 -0.92 -7.08 7.80
CA ALA A 12 -0.19 -7.86 8.80
C ALA A 12 -1.00 -8.09 10.08
N ARG A 13 -0.71 -9.18 10.79
CA ARG A 13 -1.15 -9.44 12.17
C ARG A 13 0.04 -9.27 13.11
N GLY A 14 0.00 -8.25 13.96
CA GLY A 14 1.22 -7.77 14.63
C GLY A 14 2.27 -7.45 13.58
N THR A 15 3.40 -8.15 13.62
CA THR A 15 4.51 -7.99 12.68
C THR A 15 4.56 -9.05 11.57
N VAL A 16 3.59 -9.96 11.52
CA VAL A 16 3.52 -11.03 10.51
C VAL A 16 2.69 -10.59 9.32
N ILE A 17 3.33 -10.37 8.17
CA ILE A 17 2.65 -10.04 6.91
C ILE A 17 1.85 -11.25 6.43
N LEU A 18 0.55 -11.05 6.21
CA LEU A 18 -0.40 -12.10 5.79
C LEU A 18 -0.65 -12.08 4.29
N ALA A 19 -0.67 -10.88 3.70
CA ALA A 19 -0.83 -10.63 2.27
C ALA A 19 -0.18 -9.30 1.90
N GLU A 20 0.38 -9.22 0.70
CA GLU A 20 1.08 -8.05 0.20
C GLU A 20 0.99 -7.94 -1.33
N TYR A 21 1.17 -6.74 -1.85
CA TYR A 21 1.12 -6.51 -3.29
C TYR A 21 1.98 -5.33 -3.73
N THR A 22 2.72 -5.50 -4.83
CA THR A 22 3.40 -4.43 -5.57
C THR A 22 3.56 -4.80 -7.04
N GLU A 23 3.61 -3.79 -7.91
CA GLU A 23 4.07 -3.91 -9.31
C GLU A 23 5.48 -3.34 -9.52
N PHE A 24 6.12 -2.92 -8.43
CA PHE A 24 7.42 -2.28 -8.42
C PHE A 24 8.43 -3.25 -7.81
N THR A 25 9.70 -2.99 -8.06
CA THR A 25 10.84 -3.62 -7.39
C THR A 25 11.67 -2.57 -6.71
N GLY A 26 12.37 -2.97 -5.67
CA GLY A 26 13.16 -2.06 -4.87
C GLY A 26 13.24 -2.53 -3.44
N ASN A 27 13.69 -1.64 -2.56
CA ASN A 27 13.86 -1.92 -1.14
C ASN A 27 12.68 -1.45 -0.28
N PHE A 28 11.64 -0.85 -0.87
CA PHE A 28 10.46 -0.36 -0.14
C PHE A 28 9.71 -1.47 0.61
N THR A 29 9.71 -2.72 0.13
CA THR A 29 9.08 -3.85 0.85
C THR A 29 9.82 -4.15 2.15
N SER A 30 11.15 -4.24 2.08
CA SER A 30 12.02 -4.44 3.23
C SER A 30 11.92 -3.29 4.23
N ILE A 31 11.99 -2.05 3.75
CA ILE A 31 11.87 -0.84 4.58
C ILE A 31 10.50 -0.82 5.28
N ALA A 32 9.42 -1.08 4.55
CA ALA A 32 8.08 -1.08 5.12
C ALA A 32 7.91 -2.16 6.21
N ALA A 33 8.54 -3.33 6.02
CA ALA A 33 8.56 -4.42 7.00
C ALA A 33 9.43 -4.10 8.22
N GLN A 34 10.54 -3.35 8.06
CA GLN A 34 11.35 -2.88 9.19
C GLN A 34 10.59 -1.86 10.03
N CYS A 35 9.94 -0.88 9.40
CA CYS A 35 9.05 0.07 10.07
C CYS A 35 7.93 -0.64 10.85
N LEU A 36 7.34 -1.69 10.26
CA LEU A 36 6.33 -2.51 10.94
C LEU A 36 6.82 -3.08 12.28
N GLN A 37 8.10 -3.48 12.40
CA GLN A 37 8.66 -4.01 13.66
C GLN A 37 8.72 -2.96 14.77
N LYS A 38 8.71 -1.67 14.42
CA LYS A 38 8.88 -0.55 15.36
C LYS A 38 7.56 0.12 15.72
N LEU A 39 6.46 -0.22 15.04
CA LEU A 39 5.15 0.33 15.34
C LEU A 39 4.66 -0.13 16.71
N PRO A 40 4.06 0.78 17.52
CA PRO A 40 3.39 0.37 18.74
C PRO A 40 2.12 -0.43 18.43
N ALA A 41 1.76 -1.34 19.33
CA ALA A 41 0.57 -2.20 19.18
C ALA A 41 -0.76 -1.46 19.39
N SER A 42 -0.73 -0.21 19.86
CA SER A 42 -1.92 0.61 20.11
C SER A 42 -2.59 1.05 18.81
N ASN A 43 -3.92 1.07 18.78
CA ASN A 43 -4.68 1.53 17.63
C ASN A 43 -4.33 2.98 17.26
N ASN A 44 -3.63 3.17 16.15
CA ASN A 44 -3.18 4.49 15.71
C ASN A 44 -2.82 4.52 14.21
N LYS A 45 -2.59 5.71 13.69
CA LYS A 45 -2.14 5.97 12.32
C LYS A 45 -0.73 6.57 12.35
N PHE A 46 0.16 6.02 11.53
CA PHE A 46 1.55 6.47 11.40
C PHE A 46 1.88 6.75 9.95
N THR A 47 2.64 7.80 9.71
CA THR A 47 3.22 8.10 8.40
C THR A 47 4.71 8.37 8.56
N TYR A 48 5.53 7.60 7.85
CA TYR A 48 6.96 7.85 7.71
C TYR A 48 7.27 8.43 6.34
N ASN A 49 8.03 9.52 6.30
CA ASN A 49 8.47 10.13 5.04
C ASN A 49 9.92 9.73 4.73
N CYS A 50 10.19 9.45 3.45
CA CYS A 50 11.52 9.08 2.93
C CYS A 50 11.59 9.38 1.43
N ASP A 51 12.57 10.19 0.99
CA ASP A 51 12.91 10.40 -0.43
C ASP A 51 11.70 10.62 -1.38
N GLY A 52 10.79 11.54 -1.04
CA GLY A 52 9.60 11.83 -1.87
C GLY A 52 8.54 10.73 -1.86
N HIS A 53 8.61 9.82 -0.88
CA HIS A 53 7.66 8.75 -0.64
C HIS A 53 7.16 8.77 0.81
N THR A 54 5.99 8.18 1.01
CA THR A 54 5.33 8.07 2.31
C THR A 54 4.97 6.62 2.58
N PHE A 55 5.32 6.15 3.77
CA PHE A 55 4.95 4.84 4.30
C PHE A 55 3.84 5.05 5.32
N ASN A 56 2.62 4.64 4.97
CA ASN A 56 1.42 4.96 5.74
C ASN A 56 0.90 3.69 6.39
N TYR A 57 0.62 3.75 7.69
CA TYR A 57 0.17 2.61 8.50
C TYR A 57 -1.11 2.96 9.24
N LEU A 58 -2.00 1.98 9.31
CA LEU A 58 -3.17 1.96 10.17
C LEU A 58 -3.11 0.71 11.03
N VAL A 59 -2.94 0.89 12.34
CA VAL A 59 -2.98 -0.18 13.33
C VAL A 59 -4.37 -0.19 13.96
N GLU A 60 -5.10 -1.29 13.85
CA GLU A 60 -6.41 -1.45 14.48
C GLU A 60 -6.67 -2.91 14.85
N ASN A 61 -7.01 -3.16 16.10
CA ASN A 61 -7.44 -4.48 16.62
C ASN A 61 -6.43 -5.61 16.35
N GLY A 62 -5.13 -5.32 16.52
CA GLY A 62 -4.05 -6.30 16.31
C GLY A 62 -3.66 -6.53 14.86
N PHE A 63 -4.32 -5.86 13.91
CA PHE A 63 -3.94 -5.84 12.50
C PHE A 63 -3.28 -4.51 12.13
N THR A 64 -2.34 -4.59 11.19
CA THR A 64 -1.68 -3.42 10.59
C THR A 64 -1.90 -3.44 9.10
N TYR A 65 -2.40 -2.33 8.56
CA TYR A 65 -2.58 -2.08 7.14
C TYR A 65 -1.54 -1.07 6.71
N CYS A 66 -0.84 -1.33 5.60
CA CYS A 66 0.20 -0.45 5.10
C CYS A 66 -0.03 -0.09 3.63
N VAL A 67 0.33 1.15 3.26
CA VAL A 67 0.52 1.55 1.87
C VAL A 67 1.71 2.50 1.74
N VAL A 68 2.58 2.20 0.78
CA VAL A 68 3.66 3.07 0.33
C VAL A 68 3.15 3.85 -0.88
N ALA A 69 3.27 5.17 -0.83
CA ALA A 69 2.79 6.07 -1.87
C ALA A 69 3.85 7.13 -2.20
N VAL A 70 3.83 7.64 -3.43
CA VAL A 70 4.57 8.86 -3.76
C VAL A 70 3.99 10.03 -2.95
N GLU A 71 4.85 10.93 -2.47
CA GLU A 71 4.43 12.05 -1.62
C GLU A 71 3.43 12.98 -2.33
N SER A 72 3.56 13.11 -3.66
CA SER A 72 2.65 13.91 -4.50
C SER A 72 1.22 13.36 -4.56
N ALA A 73 0.97 12.12 -4.11
CA ALA A 73 -0.37 11.57 -3.95
C ALA A 73 -1.19 12.29 -2.86
N GLY A 74 -0.50 13.02 -1.97
CA GLY A 74 -1.09 13.64 -0.80
C GLY A 74 -1.54 12.62 0.25
N ARG A 75 -1.96 13.13 1.41
CA ARG A 75 -2.33 12.27 2.57
C ARG A 75 -3.71 11.61 2.42
N GLN A 76 -4.58 12.20 1.62
CA GLN A 76 -5.97 11.76 1.50
C GLN A 76 -6.10 10.38 0.83
N VAL A 77 -5.33 10.14 -0.23
CA VAL A 77 -5.40 8.89 -0.99
C VAL A 77 -4.92 7.68 -0.16
N PRO A 78 -3.74 7.72 0.50
CA PRO A 78 -3.31 6.64 1.39
C PRO A 78 -4.31 6.37 2.52
N ILE A 79 -4.85 7.41 3.16
CA ILE A 79 -5.83 7.25 4.24
C ILE A 79 -7.09 6.54 3.74
N ALA A 80 -7.66 7.00 2.62
CA ALA A 80 -8.84 6.39 2.05
C ALA A 80 -8.60 4.93 1.64
N PHE A 81 -7.45 4.65 1.04
CA PHE A 81 -7.04 3.29 0.68
C PHE A 81 -6.97 2.38 1.91
N LEU A 82 -6.28 2.80 2.98
CA LEU A 82 -6.12 2.01 4.19
C LEU A 82 -7.46 1.67 4.84
N GLU A 83 -8.40 2.62 4.89
CA GLU A 83 -9.74 2.37 5.44
C GLU A 83 -10.52 1.36 4.59
N ARG A 84 -10.45 1.46 3.25
CA ARG A 84 -11.12 0.52 2.34
C ARG A 84 -10.58 -0.90 2.48
N VAL A 85 -9.24 -1.04 2.51
CA VAL A 85 -8.58 -2.34 2.70
C VAL A 85 -8.95 -2.93 4.05
N LYS A 86 -8.94 -2.13 5.11
CA LYS A 86 -9.36 -2.56 6.44
C LYS A 86 -10.79 -3.08 6.45
N GLU A 87 -11.74 -2.31 5.91
CA GLU A 87 -13.15 -2.68 5.88
C GLU A 87 -13.38 -3.99 5.11
N ASP A 88 -12.71 -4.17 3.96
CA ASP A 88 -12.79 -5.41 3.17
C ASP A 88 -12.12 -6.60 3.87
N PHE A 89 -10.94 -6.40 4.47
CA PHE A 89 -10.24 -7.44 5.22
C PHE A 89 -11.06 -7.91 6.42
N ASN A 90 -11.63 -6.98 7.19
CA ASN A 90 -12.46 -7.29 8.35
C ASN A 90 -13.75 -8.00 7.95
N LYS A 91 -14.39 -7.62 6.83
CA LYS A 91 -15.57 -8.33 6.32
C LYS A 91 -15.27 -9.78 5.95
N ARG A 92 -14.07 -10.06 5.42
CA ARG A 92 -13.67 -11.40 4.96
C ARG A 92 -13.11 -12.29 6.06
N TYR A 93 -12.35 -11.71 6.97
CA TYR A 93 -11.54 -12.45 7.94
C TYR A 93 -11.80 -12.08 9.41
N GLY A 94 -12.67 -11.09 9.66
CA GLY A 94 -13.19 -10.78 10.99
C GLY A 94 -14.02 -11.96 11.49
N GLY A 95 -13.46 -12.73 12.42
CA GLY A 95 -14.04 -14.00 12.86
C GLY A 95 -13.03 -15.11 13.12
N GLY A 96 -11.73 -14.89 12.88
CA GLY A 96 -10.65 -15.74 13.43
C GLY A 96 -9.68 -16.34 12.41
N LYS A 97 -10.05 -16.47 11.13
CA LYS A 97 -9.14 -17.00 10.09
C LYS A 97 -7.84 -16.19 10.01
N ALA A 98 -7.91 -14.87 10.09
CA ALA A 98 -6.72 -14.01 10.11
C ALA A 98 -5.95 -14.04 11.45
N ALA A 99 -6.59 -14.44 12.55
CA ALA A 99 -5.95 -14.50 13.86
C ALA A 99 -4.91 -15.64 13.94
N THR A 100 -5.09 -16.72 13.18
CA THR A 100 -4.18 -17.88 13.16
C THR A 100 -3.41 -18.04 11.85
N ALA A 101 -3.64 -17.15 10.87
CA ALA A 101 -2.96 -17.17 9.59
C ALA A 101 -1.42 -17.12 9.75
N THR A 102 -0.72 -17.90 8.92
CA THR A 102 0.74 -17.88 8.82
C THR A 102 1.19 -16.82 7.82
N ALA A 103 2.49 -16.50 7.83
CA ALA A 103 3.06 -15.52 6.92
C ALA A 103 2.70 -15.81 5.45
N ASN A 104 2.27 -14.78 4.72
CA ASN A 104 1.90 -14.82 3.30
C ASN A 104 0.80 -15.82 2.90
N SER A 105 0.15 -16.48 3.86
CA SER A 105 -0.87 -17.51 3.59
C SER A 105 -2.13 -16.97 2.93
N LEU A 106 -2.42 -15.67 3.09
CA LEU A 106 -3.58 -15.02 2.48
C LEU A 106 -3.23 -14.34 1.15
N ASN A 107 -1.98 -14.42 0.69
CA ASN A 107 -1.53 -13.62 -0.45
C ASN A 107 -2.27 -13.95 -1.75
N ARG A 108 -2.60 -15.23 -1.97
CA ARG A 108 -3.36 -15.68 -3.14
C ARG A 108 -4.79 -15.11 -3.18
N GLU A 109 -5.43 -14.98 -2.03
CA GLU A 109 -6.81 -14.49 -1.92
C GLU A 109 -6.84 -12.96 -1.87
N PHE A 110 -6.02 -12.36 -1.01
CA PHE A 110 -6.12 -10.95 -0.66
C PHE A 110 -5.07 -10.05 -1.34
N GLY A 111 -3.97 -10.60 -1.85
CA GLY A 111 -3.00 -9.82 -2.64
C GLY A 111 -3.60 -9.26 -3.94
N SER A 112 -4.48 -10.02 -4.61
CA SER A 112 -5.24 -9.52 -5.75
C SER A 112 -6.25 -8.43 -5.36
N LYS A 113 -6.81 -8.49 -4.15
CA LYS A 113 -7.69 -7.43 -3.61
C LYS A 113 -6.93 -6.16 -3.29
N LEU A 114 -5.70 -6.26 -2.77
CA LEU A 114 -4.83 -5.09 -2.61
C LEU A 114 -4.59 -4.39 -3.96
N LYS A 115 -4.31 -5.15 -5.03
CA LYS A 115 -4.22 -4.62 -6.40
C LYS A 115 -5.49 -3.88 -6.81
N GLU A 116 -6.65 -4.52 -6.66
CA GLU A 116 -7.95 -3.94 -7.03
C GLU A 116 -8.21 -2.63 -6.27
N HIS A 117 -7.94 -2.58 -4.96
CA HIS A 117 -8.10 -1.36 -4.16
C HIS A 117 -7.11 -0.26 -4.57
N MET A 118 -5.87 -0.60 -4.91
CA MET A 118 -4.88 0.37 -5.38
C MET A 118 -5.33 0.98 -6.72
N GLN A 119 -5.79 0.15 -7.66
CA GLN A 119 -6.29 0.60 -8.95
C GLN A 119 -7.56 1.44 -8.81
N TYR A 120 -8.49 1.03 -7.94
CA TYR A 120 -9.70 1.80 -7.65
C TYR A 120 -9.39 3.22 -7.17
N CYS A 121 -8.37 3.38 -6.33
CA CYS A 121 -7.98 4.69 -5.83
C CYS A 121 -7.46 5.63 -6.93
N VAL A 122 -6.87 5.07 -7.98
CA VAL A 122 -6.41 5.81 -9.17
C VAL A 122 -7.57 6.14 -10.10
N ASP A 123 -8.48 5.20 -10.29
CA ASP A 123 -9.58 5.33 -11.26
C ASP A 123 -10.73 6.22 -10.75
N HIS A 124 -10.88 6.37 -9.42
CA HIS A 124 -12.03 7.05 -8.79
C HIS A 124 -11.62 8.22 -7.88
N PRO A 125 -10.84 9.21 -8.35
CA PRO A 125 -10.25 10.25 -7.51
C PRO A 125 -11.29 11.11 -6.77
N GLU A 126 -12.46 11.38 -7.36
CA GLU A 126 -13.50 12.18 -6.73
C GLU A 126 -14.13 11.49 -5.52
N GLU A 127 -14.41 10.18 -5.63
CA GLU A 127 -14.98 9.40 -4.54
C GLU A 127 -13.96 9.23 -3.41
N ILE A 128 -12.70 8.97 -3.76
CA ILE A 128 -11.59 8.92 -2.81
C ILE A 128 -11.44 10.25 -2.07
N SER A 129 -11.54 11.39 -2.76
CA SER A 129 -11.48 12.70 -2.11
C SER A 129 -12.65 12.90 -1.14
N LYS A 130 -13.88 12.51 -1.51
CA LYS A 130 -15.05 12.59 -0.62
C LYS A 130 -14.87 11.70 0.62
N LEU A 131 -14.48 10.44 0.43
CA LEU A 131 -14.22 9.50 1.53
C LEU A 131 -13.11 10.03 2.44
N ALA A 132 -12.02 10.53 1.85
CA ALA A 132 -10.91 11.09 2.60
C ALA A 132 -11.31 12.32 3.41
N LYS A 133 -12.14 13.22 2.87
CA LYS A 133 -12.65 14.40 3.61
C LYS A 133 -13.46 13.98 4.83
N VAL A 134 -14.38 13.04 4.67
CA VAL A 134 -15.21 12.52 5.78
C VAL A 134 -14.33 11.85 6.83
N LYS A 135 -13.36 11.02 6.41
CA LYS A 135 -12.48 10.30 7.34
C LYS A 135 -11.41 11.20 7.96
N ALA A 136 -11.00 12.29 7.30
CA ALA A 136 -10.06 13.27 7.85
C ALA A 136 -10.66 14.00 9.06
N GLN A 137 -11.94 14.39 8.99
CA GLN A 137 -12.67 14.97 10.13
C GLN A 137 -12.71 14.03 11.34
N VAL A 138 -12.77 12.72 11.11
CA VAL A 138 -12.72 11.69 12.17
C VAL A 138 -11.29 11.45 12.66
N SER A 139 -10.29 11.59 11.79
CA SER A 139 -8.88 11.33 12.09
C SER A 139 -8.22 12.45 12.88
N GLU A 140 -8.70 13.69 12.79
CA GLU A 140 -8.24 14.82 13.64
C GLU A 140 -8.42 14.52 15.14
N VAL A 141 -9.36 13.65 15.51
CA VAL A 141 -9.61 13.26 16.90
C VAL A 141 -8.58 12.24 17.43
N LYS A 142 -7.93 11.46 16.56
CA LYS A 142 -6.98 10.39 16.97
C LYS A 142 -5.49 10.74 16.78
N GLY A 143 -5.16 11.83 16.07
CA GLY A 143 -3.79 12.30 15.86
C GLY A 143 -2.93 11.36 15.00
N VAL A 144 -2.69 11.72 13.73
CA VAL A 144 -1.73 10.98 12.88
C VAL A 144 -0.31 11.34 13.31
N MET A 145 0.47 10.35 13.73
CA MET A 145 1.90 10.55 14.04
C MET A 145 2.72 10.56 12.75
N MET A 146 3.48 11.63 12.52
CA MET A 146 4.35 11.80 11.37
C MET A 146 5.80 11.89 11.80
N GLU A 147 6.64 11.01 11.26
CA GLU A 147 8.07 10.99 11.57
C GLU A 147 8.90 10.75 10.30
N ASN A 148 10.20 11.05 10.37
CA ASN A 148 11.12 10.68 9.30
C ASN A 148 11.54 9.21 9.51
N ILE A 149 11.62 8.45 8.43
CA ILE A 149 12.01 7.03 8.47
C ILE A 149 13.40 6.80 9.09
N GLU A 150 14.33 7.76 8.93
CA GLU A 150 15.69 7.72 9.50
C GLU A 150 15.70 7.68 11.03
N LYS A 151 14.60 8.08 11.70
CA LYS A 151 14.49 7.99 13.16
C LYS A 151 14.14 6.59 13.64
N VAL A 152 13.54 5.79 12.75
CA VAL A 152 12.99 4.47 13.04
C VAL A 152 13.97 3.37 12.64
N LEU A 153 14.74 3.65 11.59
CA LEU A 153 15.76 2.77 11.03
C LEU A 153 17.13 3.19 11.60
N ASP A 154 17.98 2.22 11.91
CA ASP A 154 19.24 2.50 12.61
C ASP A 154 20.13 3.42 11.77
N ARG A 155 20.60 4.52 12.40
CA ARG A 155 21.33 5.66 11.81
C ARG A 155 22.59 5.30 10.98
N GLY A 156 22.98 4.03 10.92
CA GLY A 156 24.14 3.53 10.17
C GLY A 156 23.82 3.04 8.75
N GLU A 157 22.56 2.78 8.43
CA GLU A 157 22.14 2.44 7.07
C GLU A 157 21.67 3.73 6.38
N LYS A 158 22.48 4.27 5.46
CA LYS A 158 21.99 5.33 4.56
C LYS A 158 20.98 4.67 3.63
N ILE A 159 19.69 4.89 3.90
CA ILE A 159 18.61 4.30 3.12
C ILE A 159 18.34 5.23 1.96
N GLU A 160 18.89 4.88 0.80
CA GLU A 160 18.39 5.42 -0.47
C GLU A 160 17.18 4.57 -0.86
N LEU A 161 15.99 5.19 -0.91
CA LEU A 161 14.79 4.49 -1.34
C LEU A 161 14.84 4.23 -2.86
N LEU A 162 14.94 2.97 -3.24
CA LEU A 162 14.96 2.53 -4.62
C LEU A 162 13.57 2.02 -4.98
N VAL A 163 12.95 2.64 -5.98
CA VAL A 163 11.65 2.25 -6.52
C VAL A 163 11.75 2.23 -8.04
N ASP A 164 11.77 1.04 -8.61
CA ASP A 164 11.73 0.85 -10.06
C ASP A 164 10.48 0.07 -10.46
N LYS A 165 9.80 0.52 -11.50
CA LYS A 165 8.66 -0.23 -12.05
C LYS A 165 9.18 -1.36 -12.93
N THR A 166 9.30 -2.55 -12.37
CA THR A 166 9.84 -3.70 -13.12
C THR A 166 8.83 -4.27 -14.12
N GLU A 167 9.26 -4.26 -15.39
CA GLU A 167 8.81 -5.09 -16.51
C GLU A 167 7.34 -5.12 -16.96
N ASN A 168 6.41 -4.34 -16.39
CA ASN A 168 5.08 -4.24 -17.03
C ASN A 168 5.13 -3.47 -18.37
N LEU A 169 6.13 -2.60 -18.56
CA LEU A 169 6.41 -1.95 -19.85
C LEU A 169 6.85 -2.94 -20.93
N ARG A 170 7.61 -3.99 -20.58
CA ARG A 170 8.07 -4.99 -21.56
C ARG A 170 6.92 -5.87 -22.04
N SER A 171 6.07 -6.33 -21.12
CA SER A 171 4.86 -7.10 -21.47
C SER A 171 3.86 -6.25 -22.26
N GLN A 172 3.55 -5.02 -21.81
CA GLN A 172 2.62 -4.14 -22.52
C GLN A 172 3.14 -3.72 -23.89
N ALA A 173 4.45 -3.47 -24.06
CA ALA A 173 5.03 -3.20 -25.36
C ALA A 173 4.96 -4.43 -26.28
N GLN A 174 5.15 -5.64 -25.75
CA GLN A 174 5.07 -6.88 -26.50
C GLN A 174 3.62 -7.20 -26.92
N ASP A 175 2.65 -6.95 -26.06
CA ASP A 175 1.22 -7.08 -26.36
C ASP A 175 0.75 -6.02 -27.37
N PHE A 176 1.21 -4.77 -27.24
CA PHE A 176 0.95 -3.71 -28.22
C PHE A 176 1.52 -4.06 -29.60
N ARG A 177 2.74 -4.63 -29.64
CA ARG A 177 3.37 -5.09 -30.88
C ARG A 177 2.55 -6.20 -31.55
N GLN A 178 2.09 -7.19 -30.77
CA GLN A 178 1.27 -8.30 -31.25
C GLN A 178 -0.11 -7.84 -31.75
N GLN A 179 -0.77 -6.92 -31.03
CA GLN A 179 -2.06 -6.36 -31.45
C GLN A 179 -1.92 -5.51 -32.72
N GLY A 180 -0.89 -4.68 -32.83
CA GLY A 180 -0.59 -3.91 -34.04
C GLY A 180 -0.32 -4.80 -35.27
N THR A 181 0.36 -5.95 -35.07
CA THR A 181 0.59 -6.90 -36.19
C THR A 181 -0.69 -7.62 -36.60
N LYS A 182 -1.55 -7.98 -35.64
CA LYS A 182 -2.86 -8.57 -35.94
C LYS A 182 -3.77 -7.61 -36.69
N MET A 183 -3.75 -6.32 -36.34
CA MET A 183 -4.58 -5.31 -36.98
C MET A 183 -4.13 -5.04 -38.42
N ARG A 184 -2.81 -4.95 -38.67
CA ARG A 184 -2.23 -4.83 -40.01
C ARG A 184 -2.50 -6.04 -40.93
N ARG A 185 -2.72 -7.22 -40.36
CA ARG A 185 -3.07 -8.45 -41.11
C ARG A 185 -4.57 -8.58 -41.41
N LYS A 186 -5.42 -7.76 -40.77
CA LYS A 186 -6.87 -7.71 -40.99
C LYS A 186 -7.30 -6.57 -41.91
N MET A 187 -6.36 -5.70 -42.28
CA MET A 187 -6.47 -4.77 -43.41
C MET A 187 -5.84 -5.42 -44.64
#